data_AF-A0A0B7FTD3-F1
#
_entry.id   AF-A0A0B7FTD3-F1
#
_cell.length_a   1.000
_cell.length_b   1.000
_cell.length_c   1.000
_cell.angle_alpha   90.00
_cell.angle_beta   90.00
_cell.angle_gamma   90.00
#
_symmetry.space_group_name_H-M   'P 1'
#
loop_
_entity.id
_entity.type
_entity.pdbx_description
1 polymer ?
#
loop_
_entity_poly.entity_id
_entity_poly.type
_entity_poly.pdbx_seq_one_letter_code
_entity_poly.pdbx_strand_id
1 'polypeptide(L)'
;MASIFSSIQSKMDELIPAGTQPINDPGLALTTVSSVFDFSNIVNTAMDTFDAGDESLFVCDGKKLDEVQMAEKVVQLWQSFGNAASLVKGSGSGTVAEVVHMIAFNLELCSEDISRVAQGVAKLPNVVEAAKANKDLMAGIVDSMLGSALVDSLTLTE
;
A
#
# COMPACT_ATOMS: atom_id res chain seq x y z
N MET A 1 2.20 14.61 17.80
CA MET A 1 2.16 14.43 16.34
C MET A 1 2.48 12.99 16.06
N ALA A 2 1.64 12.31 15.30
CA ALA A 2 1.79 10.89 15.00
C ALA A 2 2.71 10.70 13.79
N SER A 3 3.44 9.59 13.78
CA SER A 3 4.02 9.02 12.57
C SER A 3 2.85 8.84 11.61
N ILE A 4 2.92 9.46 10.42
CA ILE A 4 1.84 9.41 9.41
C ILE A 4 1.37 7.97 9.17
N PHE A 5 2.30 7.01 9.25
CA PHE A 5 2.04 5.59 9.15
C PHE A 5 1.05 5.08 10.19
N SER A 6 1.19 5.46 11.46
CA SER A 6 0.25 5.08 12.52
C SER A 6 -1.14 5.69 12.32
N SER A 7 -1.21 6.95 11.88
CA SER A 7 -2.50 7.61 11.61
C SER A 7 -3.26 6.96 10.46
N ILE A 8 -2.55 6.60 9.39
CA ILE A 8 -3.16 5.91 8.25
C ILE A 8 -3.48 4.45 8.60
N GLN A 9 -2.64 3.78 9.40
CA GLN A 9 -2.93 2.43 9.90
C GLN A 9 -4.26 2.40 10.67
N SER A 10 -4.51 3.36 11.55
CA SER A 10 -5.79 3.43 12.28
C SER A 10 -6.99 3.53 11.34
N LYS A 11 -6.87 4.30 10.25
CA LYS A 11 -7.93 4.41 9.22
C LYS A 11 -8.08 3.13 8.42
N MET A 12 -6.99 2.42 8.15
CA MET A 12 -7.02 1.10 7.53
C MET A 12 -7.73 0.08 8.41
N ASP A 13 -7.46 0.07 9.71
CA ASP A 13 -8.10 -0.84 10.67
C ASP A 13 -9.60 -0.58 10.81
N GLU A 14 -10.03 0.69 10.70
CA GLU A 14 -11.45 1.07 10.66
C GLU A 14 -12.12 0.66 9.34
N LEU A 15 -11.45 0.86 8.20
CA LEU A 15 -11.97 0.52 6.88
C LEU A 15 -12.06 -0.99 6.67
N ILE A 16 -11.05 -1.73 7.14
CA ILE A 16 -10.90 -3.18 6.95
C ILE A 16 -10.56 -3.80 8.31
N PRO A 17 -11.57 -4.02 9.17
CA PRO A 17 -11.36 -4.68 10.45
C PRO A 17 -10.79 -6.10 10.28
N ALA A 18 -10.13 -6.59 11.33
CA ALA A 18 -9.66 -7.96 11.37
C ALA A 18 -10.81 -8.96 11.11
N GLY A 19 -10.58 -9.93 10.23
CA GLY A 19 -11.58 -10.93 9.85
C GLY A 19 -12.56 -10.51 8.74
N THR A 20 -12.35 -9.34 8.12
CA THR A 20 -13.08 -8.92 6.92
C THR A 20 -13.04 -10.03 5.86
N GLN A 21 -14.21 -10.38 5.33
CA GLN A 21 -14.35 -11.40 4.30
C GLN A 21 -14.02 -10.85 2.90
N PRO A 22 -13.66 -11.71 1.93
CA PRO A 22 -13.43 -11.28 0.55
C PRO A 22 -14.60 -10.47 -0.03
N ILE A 23 -14.28 -9.42 -0.77
CA ILE A 23 -15.23 -8.47 -1.37
C ILE A 23 -15.33 -8.77 -2.86
N ASN A 24 -16.37 -9.53 -3.24
CA ASN A 24 -16.60 -9.93 -4.63
C ASN A 24 -17.56 -8.97 -5.37
N ASP A 25 -18.28 -8.11 -4.65
CA ASP A 25 -19.13 -7.09 -5.28
C ASP A 25 -18.23 -5.98 -5.88
N PRO A 26 -18.30 -5.71 -7.20
CA PRO A 26 -17.42 -4.72 -7.84
C PRO A 26 -17.58 -3.29 -7.32
N GLY A 27 -18.79 -2.89 -6.94
CA GLY A 27 -19.06 -1.53 -6.47
C GLY A 27 -18.48 -1.29 -5.07
N LEU A 28 -18.69 -2.24 -4.16
CA LEU A 28 -18.09 -2.22 -2.83
C LEU A 28 -16.56 -2.36 -2.92
N ALA A 29 -16.06 -3.27 -3.76
CA ALA A 29 -14.63 -3.43 -3.98
C ALA A 29 -13.98 -2.11 -4.42
N LEU A 30 -14.57 -1.44 -5.43
CA LEU A 30 -14.08 -0.14 -5.90
C LEU A 30 -14.09 0.92 -4.81
N THR A 31 -15.16 0.98 -4.01
CA THR A 31 -15.27 1.94 -2.90
C THR A 31 -14.17 1.69 -1.85
N THR A 32 -13.92 0.42 -1.51
CA THR A 32 -12.87 0.04 -0.57
C THR A 32 -11.49 0.40 -1.11
N VAL A 33 -11.13 -0.01 -2.33
CA VAL A 33 -9.78 0.30 -2.86
C VAL A 33 -9.58 1.79 -3.15
N SER A 34 -10.64 2.54 -3.47
CA SER A 34 -10.52 4.00 -3.63
C SER A 34 -10.16 4.67 -2.31
N SER A 35 -10.73 4.22 -1.19
CA SER A 35 -10.37 4.72 0.14
C SER A 35 -8.92 4.38 0.49
N VAL A 36 -8.46 3.17 0.15
CA VAL A 36 -7.06 2.75 0.35
C VAL A 36 -6.11 3.57 -0.53
N PHE A 37 -6.51 3.87 -1.76
CA PHE A 37 -5.76 4.74 -2.65
C PHE A 37 -5.63 6.15 -2.08
N ASP A 38 -6.71 6.74 -1.58
CA ASP A 38 -6.67 8.04 -0.89
C ASP A 38 -5.70 8.02 0.30
N PHE A 39 -5.71 6.96 1.08
CA PHE A 39 -4.78 6.77 2.19
C PHE A 39 -3.32 6.70 1.73
N SER A 40 -3.05 5.95 0.65
CA SER A 40 -1.70 5.89 0.08
C SER A 40 -1.23 7.25 -0.46
N ASN A 41 -2.11 8.06 -1.06
CA ASN A 41 -1.80 9.41 -1.52
C ASN A 41 -1.45 10.34 -0.36
N ILE A 42 -2.16 10.21 0.77
CA ILE A 42 -1.88 10.99 1.98
C ILE A 42 -0.49 10.64 2.53
N VAL A 43 -0.10 9.37 2.53
CA VAL A 43 1.25 8.95 2.95
C VAL A 43 2.30 9.60 2.05
N ASN A 44 2.18 9.47 0.73
CA ASN A 44 3.15 10.04 -0.22
C ASN A 44 3.26 11.55 -0.07
N THR A 45 2.12 12.24 -0.01
CA THR A 45 2.08 13.69 0.19
C THR A 45 2.76 14.10 1.50
N ALA A 46 2.62 13.31 2.56
CA ALA A 46 3.33 13.57 3.82
C ALA A 46 4.83 13.31 3.69
N MET A 47 5.24 12.25 3.01
CA MET A 47 6.65 11.91 2.78
C MET A 47 7.41 13.00 2.02
N ASP A 48 6.73 13.69 1.11
CA ASP A 48 7.27 14.86 0.39
C ASP A 48 7.58 16.06 1.30
N THR A 49 7.00 16.12 2.51
CA THR A 49 7.23 17.23 3.44
C THR A 49 8.47 17.06 4.31
N PHE A 50 9.06 15.85 4.35
CA PHE A 50 10.22 15.57 5.18
C PHE A 50 11.53 15.75 4.41
N ASP A 51 12.48 16.42 5.06
CA ASP A 51 13.86 16.49 4.61
C ASP A 51 14.67 15.25 5.04
N ALA A 52 15.83 15.06 4.41
CA ALA A 52 16.75 13.99 4.80
C ALA A 52 17.21 14.16 6.26
N GLY A 53 16.97 13.13 7.10
CA GLY A 53 17.32 13.16 8.51
C GLY A 53 16.35 13.94 9.40
N ASP A 54 15.17 14.30 8.89
CA ASP A 54 14.11 14.93 9.69
C ASP A 54 13.62 13.97 10.79
N GLU A 55 13.97 14.28 12.05
CA GLU A 55 13.61 13.46 13.20
C GLU A 55 12.11 13.49 13.51
N SER A 56 11.35 14.45 12.96
CA SER A 56 9.90 14.56 13.21
C SER A 56 9.12 13.37 12.63
N LEU A 57 9.65 12.73 11.57
CA LEU A 57 9.15 11.48 11.02
C LEU A 57 9.11 10.35 12.07
N PHE A 58 10.06 10.37 13.00
CA PHE A 58 10.20 9.36 14.05
C PHE A 58 9.35 9.68 15.29
N VAL A 59 8.56 10.74 15.30
CA VAL A 59 7.72 11.07 16.45
C VAL A 59 6.34 10.47 16.26
N CYS A 60 5.96 9.56 17.16
CA CYS A 60 4.61 8.99 17.23
C CYS A 60 4.01 9.24 18.61
N ASP A 61 2.85 9.92 18.66
CA ASP A 61 2.14 10.24 19.90
C ASP A 61 3.01 10.92 20.97
N GLY A 62 3.94 11.77 20.51
CA GLY A 62 4.87 12.49 21.39
C GLY A 62 6.05 11.66 21.88
N LYS A 63 6.22 10.42 21.41
CA LYS A 63 7.38 9.57 21.68
C LYS A 63 8.26 9.46 20.44
N LYS A 64 9.57 9.61 20.63
CA LYS A 64 10.56 9.34 19.59
C LYS A 64 10.72 7.83 19.42
N LEU A 65 10.55 7.35 18.21
CA LEU A 65 10.77 5.97 17.79
C LEU A 65 12.23 5.79 17.37
N ASP A 66 12.76 4.59 17.57
CA ASP A 66 13.97 4.16 16.87
C ASP A 66 13.66 3.65 15.45
N GLU A 67 14.70 3.31 14.69
CA GLU A 67 14.56 2.84 13.31
C GLU A 67 13.79 1.51 13.20
N VAL A 68 13.92 0.63 14.19
CA VAL A 68 13.23 -0.66 14.19
C VAL A 68 11.74 -0.44 14.43
N GLN A 69 11.39 0.38 15.42
CA GLN A 69 10.02 0.74 15.72
C GLN A 69 9.35 1.50 14.56
N MET A 70 10.09 2.37 13.87
CA MET A 70 9.59 3.06 12.69
C MET A 70 9.37 2.08 11.52
N ALA A 71 10.31 1.16 11.29
CA ALA A 71 10.16 0.10 10.29
C ALA A 71 8.93 -0.76 10.54
N GLU A 72 8.64 -1.11 11.78
CA GLU A 72 7.41 -1.85 12.13
C GLU A 72 6.15 -1.10 11.67
N LYS A 73 6.09 0.23 11.83
CA LYS A 73 4.95 1.04 11.37
C LYS A 73 4.82 1.07 9.85
N VAL A 74 5.93 1.22 9.14
CA VAL A 74 5.96 1.17 7.67
C VAL A 74 5.46 -0.18 7.18
N VAL A 75 6.05 -1.27 7.69
CA VAL A 75 5.72 -2.63 7.27
C VAL A 75 4.26 -2.97 7.56
N GLN A 76 3.75 -2.61 8.74
CA GLN A 76 2.36 -2.84 9.11
C GLN A 76 1.39 -2.16 8.13
N LEU A 77 1.68 -0.91 7.76
CA LEU A 77 0.82 -0.18 6.82
C LEU A 77 0.84 -0.80 5.42
N TRP A 78 2.02 -1.12 4.92
CA TRP A 78 2.16 -1.76 3.61
C TRP A 78 1.44 -3.11 3.55
N GLN A 79 1.58 -3.94 4.59
CA GLN A 79 0.82 -5.18 4.71
C GLN A 79 -0.69 -4.96 4.72
N SER A 80 -1.16 -3.88 5.34
CA SER A 80 -2.59 -3.52 5.34
C SER A 80 -3.08 -3.15 3.94
N PHE A 81 -2.28 -2.41 3.15
CA PHE A 81 -2.60 -2.13 1.74
C PHE A 81 -2.63 -3.41 0.89
N GLY A 82 -1.64 -4.30 1.06
CA GLY A 82 -1.63 -5.61 0.39
C GLY A 82 -2.83 -6.49 0.75
N ASN A 83 -3.23 -6.49 2.02
CA ASN A 83 -4.42 -7.18 2.49
C ASN A 83 -5.69 -6.62 1.83
N ALA A 84 -5.81 -5.29 1.75
CA ALA A 84 -6.93 -4.65 1.08
C ALA A 84 -7.05 -5.04 -0.39
N ALA A 85 -5.94 -5.02 -1.13
CA ALA A 85 -5.89 -5.49 -2.51
C ALA A 85 -6.31 -6.97 -2.60
N SER A 86 -5.85 -7.80 -1.66
CA SER A 86 -6.18 -9.23 -1.63
C SER A 86 -7.66 -9.51 -1.38
N LEU A 87 -8.34 -8.68 -0.58
CA LEU A 87 -9.76 -8.81 -0.30
C LEU A 87 -10.62 -8.56 -1.54
N VAL A 88 -10.20 -7.66 -2.43
CA VAL A 88 -10.99 -7.28 -3.60
C VAL A 88 -10.69 -8.10 -4.86
N LYS A 89 -9.68 -8.98 -4.83
CA LYS A 89 -9.25 -9.80 -5.98
C LYS A 89 -10.36 -10.58 -6.67
N GLY A 90 -11.37 -11.01 -5.91
CA GLY A 90 -12.50 -11.78 -6.42
C GLY A 90 -13.55 -10.95 -7.16
N SER A 91 -13.44 -9.62 -7.19
CA SER A 91 -14.39 -8.75 -7.89
C SER A 91 -14.30 -8.83 -9.41
N GLY A 92 -13.14 -9.23 -9.97
CA GLY A 92 -12.93 -9.37 -11.42
C GLY A 92 -13.11 -8.08 -12.22
N SER A 93 -12.99 -6.91 -11.57
CA SER A 93 -13.23 -5.60 -12.19
C SER A 93 -11.92 -4.97 -12.67
N GLY A 94 -11.87 -4.59 -13.95
CA GLY A 94 -10.72 -3.89 -14.53
C GLY A 94 -10.43 -2.55 -13.85
N THR A 95 -11.48 -1.79 -13.49
CA THR A 95 -11.31 -0.53 -12.75
C THR A 95 -10.74 -0.76 -11.35
N VAL A 96 -11.15 -1.84 -10.67
CA VAL A 96 -10.55 -2.20 -9.38
C VAL A 96 -9.08 -2.57 -9.56
N ALA A 97 -8.74 -3.30 -10.62
CA ALA A 97 -7.36 -3.64 -10.96
C ALA A 97 -6.49 -2.40 -11.21
N GLU A 98 -7.00 -1.40 -11.95
CA GLU A 98 -6.32 -0.12 -12.17
C GLU A 98 -6.03 0.60 -10.85
N VAL A 99 -7.01 0.64 -9.93
CA VAL A 99 -6.81 1.27 -8.61
C VAL A 99 -5.79 0.50 -7.76
N VAL A 100 -5.82 -0.83 -7.78
CA VAL A 100 -4.80 -1.65 -7.12
C VAL A 100 -3.41 -1.38 -7.69
N HIS A 101 -3.29 -1.22 -9.01
CA HIS A 101 -2.03 -0.86 -9.66
C HIS A 101 -1.52 0.52 -9.21
N MET A 102 -2.41 1.52 -9.07
CA MET A 102 -2.05 2.84 -8.57
C MET A 102 -1.59 2.80 -7.10
N ILE A 103 -2.21 1.97 -6.25
CA ILE A 103 -1.76 1.76 -4.87
C ILE A 103 -0.35 1.14 -4.86
N ALA A 104 -0.09 0.16 -5.73
CA ALA A 104 1.23 -0.46 -5.85
C ALA A 104 2.30 0.57 -6.25
N PHE A 105 1.97 1.45 -7.21
CA PHE A 105 2.84 2.55 -7.60
C PHE A 105 3.11 3.52 -6.43
N ASN A 106 2.09 3.88 -5.66
CA ASN A 106 2.26 4.74 -4.49
C ASN A 106 3.15 4.10 -3.41
N LEU A 107 3.07 2.79 -3.22
CA LEU A 107 3.97 2.06 -2.32
C LEU A 107 5.44 2.12 -2.79
N GLU A 108 5.67 2.01 -4.10
CA GLU A 108 7.02 2.15 -4.68
C GLU A 108 7.58 3.55 -4.43
N LEU A 109 6.80 4.60 -4.69
CA LEU A 109 7.18 5.98 -4.38
C LEU A 109 7.49 6.17 -2.88
N CYS A 110 6.62 5.68 -2.00
CA CYS A 110 6.85 5.76 -0.55
C CYS A 110 8.15 5.06 -0.13
N SER A 111 8.50 3.93 -0.77
CA SER A 111 9.72 3.19 -0.48
C SER A 111 10.98 3.98 -0.91
N GLU A 112 10.91 4.65 -2.05
CA GLU A 112 11.95 5.57 -2.52
C GLU A 112 12.11 6.76 -1.56
N ASP A 113 10.99 7.34 -1.11
CA ASP A 113 11.01 8.43 -0.14
C ASP A 113 11.61 8.01 1.20
N ILE A 114 11.24 6.84 1.73
CA ILE A 114 11.86 6.30 2.95
C ILE A 114 13.36 6.11 2.75
N SER A 115 13.79 5.66 1.57
CA SER A 115 15.21 5.55 1.23
C SER A 115 15.92 6.90 1.19
N ARG A 116 15.22 7.98 0.82
CA ARG A 116 15.72 9.36 0.85
C ARG A 116 15.78 9.92 2.27
N VAL A 117 14.70 9.81 3.04
CA VAL A 117 14.54 10.55 4.31
C VAL A 117 15.00 9.77 5.54
N ALA A 118 14.91 8.43 5.50
CA ALA A 118 15.15 7.54 6.63
C ALA A 118 15.98 6.31 6.20
N GLN A 119 17.20 6.56 5.73
CA GLN A 119 18.09 5.53 5.15
C GLN A 119 18.32 4.30 6.04
N GLY A 120 18.37 4.47 7.37
CA GLY A 120 18.54 3.34 8.28
C GLY A 120 17.32 2.42 8.28
N VAL A 121 16.11 3.01 8.32
CA VAL A 121 14.83 2.28 8.17
C VAL A 121 14.77 1.55 6.84
N ALA A 122 15.10 2.23 5.74
CA ALA A 122 15.02 1.66 4.39
C ALA A 122 15.91 0.41 4.19
N LYS A 123 17.01 0.29 4.94
CA LYS A 123 17.96 -0.81 4.85
C LYS A 123 17.58 -2.01 5.72
N LEU A 124 16.59 -1.86 6.60
CA LEU A 124 16.19 -2.96 7.46
C LEU A 124 15.55 -4.09 6.61
N PRO A 125 15.95 -5.36 6.81
CA PRO A 125 15.50 -6.47 5.96
C PRO A 125 13.98 -6.60 5.85
N ASN A 126 13.26 -6.40 6.95
CA ASN A 126 11.80 -6.46 6.98
C ASN A 126 11.13 -5.41 6.09
N VAL A 127 11.71 -4.21 5.97
CA VAL A 127 11.21 -3.14 5.09
C VAL A 127 11.42 -3.54 3.63
N VAL A 128 12.63 -3.99 3.28
CA VAL A 128 12.97 -4.42 1.91
C VAL A 128 12.07 -5.59 1.48
N GLU A 129 11.91 -6.59 2.34
CA GLU A 129 11.07 -7.76 2.08
C GLU A 129 9.60 -7.36 1.93
N ALA A 130 9.09 -6.48 2.79
CA ALA A 130 7.70 -6.02 2.72
C ALA A 130 7.40 -5.21 1.45
N ALA A 131 8.32 -4.35 1.02
CA ALA A 131 8.17 -3.59 -0.23
C ALA A 131 8.06 -4.55 -1.43
N LYS A 132 9.00 -5.50 -1.52
CA LYS A 132 9.00 -6.51 -2.59
C LYS A 132 7.75 -7.39 -2.56
N ALA A 133 7.39 -7.91 -1.39
CA ALA A 133 6.24 -8.79 -1.23
C ALA A 133 4.93 -8.10 -1.65
N ASN A 134 4.75 -6.82 -1.30
CA ASN A 134 3.56 -6.07 -1.71
C ASN A 134 3.53 -5.79 -3.22
N LYS A 135 4.68 -5.47 -3.83
CA LYS A 135 4.80 -5.28 -5.27
C LYS A 135 4.42 -6.56 -6.03
N ASP A 136 5.01 -7.69 -5.65
CA ASP A 136 4.75 -8.99 -6.28
C ASP A 136 3.28 -9.42 -6.08
N LEU A 137 2.72 -9.19 -4.87
CA LEU A 137 1.33 -9.48 -4.55
C LEU A 137 0.36 -8.68 -5.41
N MET A 138 0.51 -7.35 -5.48
CA MET A 138 -0.42 -6.48 -6.20
C MET A 138 -0.31 -6.70 -7.71
N ALA A 139 0.90 -6.94 -8.25
CA ALA A 139 1.07 -7.33 -9.65
C ALA A 139 0.28 -8.61 -9.97
N GLY A 140 0.43 -9.66 -9.16
CA GLY A 140 -0.30 -10.91 -9.36
C GLY A 140 -1.83 -10.76 -9.24
N ILE A 141 -2.30 -9.85 -8.37
CA ILE A 141 -3.73 -9.54 -8.24
C ILE A 141 -4.23 -8.84 -9.51
N VAL A 142 -3.54 -7.81 -9.98
CA VAL A 142 -3.90 -7.08 -11.20
C VAL A 142 -3.95 -8.02 -12.39
N ASP A 143 -2.92 -8.86 -12.57
CA ASP A 143 -2.88 -9.87 -13.63
C ASP A 143 -4.07 -10.83 -13.53
N SER A 144 -4.43 -11.25 -12.32
CA SER A 144 -5.58 -12.15 -12.11
C SER A 144 -6.94 -11.51 -12.40
N MET A 145 -7.10 -10.21 -12.09
CA MET A 145 -8.36 -9.48 -12.29
C MET A 145 -8.59 -9.13 -13.75
N LEU A 146 -7.52 -8.75 -14.46
CA LEU A 146 -7.57 -8.47 -15.89
C LEU A 146 -7.65 -9.78 -16.71
N GLY A 147 -7.27 -10.91 -16.10
CA GLY A 147 -7.26 -12.21 -16.75
C GLY A 147 -6.41 -12.22 -18.01
N SER A 148 -6.71 -13.15 -18.91
CA SER A 148 -6.14 -13.21 -20.26
C SER A 148 -6.71 -12.15 -21.21
N ALA A 149 -7.18 -10.99 -20.73
CA ALA A 149 -7.66 -9.91 -21.61
C ALA A 149 -6.61 -9.46 -22.64
N LEU A 150 -5.32 -9.74 -22.41
CA LEU A 150 -4.26 -9.65 -23.40
C LEU A 150 -4.30 -10.77 -24.47
N VAL A 151 -4.61 -12.02 -24.10
CA VAL A 151 -4.68 -13.18 -25.00
C VAL A 151 -5.90 -13.13 -25.93
N ASP A 152 -7.05 -12.65 -25.45
CA ASP A 152 -8.25 -12.53 -26.30
C ASP A 152 -8.16 -11.34 -27.27
N SER A 153 -7.39 -10.29 -26.95
CA SER A 153 -7.16 -9.18 -27.91
C SER A 153 -6.15 -9.53 -29.02
N LEU A 154 -5.27 -10.51 -28.78
CA LEU A 154 -4.25 -10.96 -29.75
C LEU A 154 -4.73 -12.10 -30.65
N THR A 155 -5.79 -12.82 -30.26
CA THR A 155 -6.38 -13.91 -31.06
C THR A 155 -7.50 -13.45 -32.00
N LEU A 156 -7.95 -12.20 -31.89
CA LEU A 156 -8.93 -11.57 -32.82
C LEU A 156 -8.28 -10.88 -34.03
N THR A 157 -6.95 -10.95 -34.16
CA THR A 157 -6.20 -10.38 -35.29
C THR A 157 -5.55 -11.41 -36.23
N GLU A 158 -5.89 -12.71 -36.11
CA GLU A 158 -5.50 -13.74 -37.08
C GLU A 158 -6.65 -14.15 -38.00
#